data_AF-A0A417IS49-F1
#
_entry.id   AF-A0A417IS49-F1
#
_cell.length_a   1.000
_cell.length_b   1.000
_cell.length_c   1.000
_cell.angle_alpha   90.00
_cell.angle_beta   90.00
_cell.angle_gamma   90.00
#
_symmetry.space_group_name_H-M   'P 1'
#
loop_
_entity.id
_entity.type
_entity.pdbx_description
1 polymer ?
#
loop_
_entity_poly.entity_id
_entity_poly.type
_entity_poly.pdbx_seq_one_letter_code
_entity_poly.pdbx_strand_id
1 'polypeptide(L)'
;MKTKKRKRGLSFLLAVLVTAACLLTGCGTQKSEAQEDAETIQVYLWNTTLYEKYAPYIQSQLPDVNIEFIVGNNDLDFYKFLNENGGLPDIITCCRFSLHDAAPLKDSLMNLATTNEAGAVYNTYLNSFKNEDGSVNWLPVCADAHGFVVNRSLFEKYGIPLPTDYDSFVSACQAFEKRGIRGFDADYFYDYTCMETLQGLSVSELSSAEGRKWRTAYSDPASTEKVGLDDTVWPTAFKNLEQFIHDTGLNAADLTLIYEDIMDRMRSGELAMFFGSSANVKILQDEGIDTTFLPFFGQDGQQWLMTTPYFQVALSRNLEQDSNRRDKAMQVLRVMLSEDAQNRIVYDGQDILSYSQNVSLRLTDYLEDVRPVVEQNHMYIRIASNDFFSVSKDVVSRMIAGEYTAEQAYQAFNAQLLADEPAADTAVLTLDKGYSNVFHADSGNASFSVMANTLRGVYDTDVLIAAANSFTGSVLAADYTENMAASMIMPNDLRAYQRTMNGAELTETVRAFVEGCEGGFTPFNRGSLPVVSGIAIEVKEENGGFTLTGITRDGKPLREDETVTVTCLATVGSMAPLFADESRAFEGGDTRVRDTWSAYVSEGNAVLAEPENYITLR
;
A
#
# COMPACT_ATOMS: atom_id res chain seq x y z
N MET A 1 78.39 -40.77 -24.53
CA MET A 1 77.48 -41.71 -25.22
C MET A 1 76.09 -41.11 -25.28
N LYS A 2 75.45 -41.17 -26.46
CA LYS A 2 74.05 -40.81 -26.78
C LYS A 2 73.08 -41.56 -25.83
N THR A 3 71.88 -41.09 -25.45
CA THR A 3 70.69 -40.84 -26.29
C THR A 3 69.50 -40.23 -25.50
N LYS A 4 68.80 -39.25 -26.12
CA LYS A 4 67.36 -38.90 -26.13
C LYS A 4 66.36 -39.58 -25.15
N LYS A 5 65.50 -38.75 -24.52
CA LYS A 5 64.00 -38.74 -24.60
C LYS A 5 63.46 -37.61 -23.67
N ARG A 6 63.09 -36.43 -24.18
CA ARG A 6 61.83 -36.01 -24.82
C ARG A 6 60.60 -36.00 -23.86
N LYS A 7 60.26 -34.78 -23.41
CA LYS A 7 58.92 -34.20 -23.17
C LYS A 7 57.81 -35.21 -22.80
N ARG A 8 57.59 -35.43 -21.49
CA ARG A 8 56.36 -36.06 -20.96
C ARG A 8 55.77 -35.39 -19.72
N GLY A 9 56.35 -34.30 -19.22
CA GLY A 9 55.87 -33.62 -18.00
C GLY A 9 54.89 -32.46 -18.22
N LEU A 10 54.86 -31.85 -19.42
CA LEU A 10 54.08 -30.62 -19.65
C LEU A 10 52.66 -30.86 -20.19
N SER A 11 52.36 -32.06 -20.71
CA SER A 11 51.05 -32.39 -21.27
C SER A 11 50.06 -32.96 -20.24
N PHE A 12 50.54 -33.41 -19.08
CA PHE A 12 49.68 -33.90 -17.99
C PHE A 12 49.18 -32.75 -17.09
N LEU A 13 49.99 -31.70 -16.90
CA LEU A 13 49.57 -30.52 -16.14
C LEU A 13 48.55 -29.65 -16.90
N LEU A 14 48.63 -29.56 -18.23
CA LEU A 14 47.64 -28.82 -19.03
C LEU A 14 46.30 -29.58 -19.14
N ALA A 15 46.31 -30.91 -19.14
CA ALA A 15 45.08 -31.72 -19.17
C ALA A 15 44.32 -31.66 -17.84
N VAL A 16 45.02 -31.60 -16.70
CA VAL A 16 44.39 -31.46 -15.38
C VAL A 16 43.83 -30.05 -15.16
N LEU A 17 44.46 -29.01 -15.71
CA LEU A 17 43.93 -27.63 -15.64
C LEU A 17 42.73 -27.39 -16.58
N VAL A 18 42.66 -28.05 -17.73
CA VAL A 18 41.48 -27.96 -18.64
C VAL A 18 40.30 -28.77 -18.12
N THR A 19 40.53 -29.88 -17.40
CA THR A 19 39.44 -30.66 -16.79
C THR A 19 38.91 -30.00 -15.50
N ALA A 20 39.72 -29.18 -14.81
CA ALA A 20 39.27 -28.37 -13.67
C ALA A 20 38.55 -27.08 -14.10
N ALA A 21 38.86 -26.53 -15.29
CA ALA A 21 38.16 -25.36 -15.84
C ALA A 21 36.80 -25.71 -16.50
N CYS A 22 36.62 -26.96 -16.95
CA CYS A 22 35.35 -27.45 -17.51
C CYS A 22 34.38 -28.05 -16.45
N LEU A 23 34.73 -28.04 -15.17
CA LEU A 23 33.84 -28.45 -14.07
C LEU A 23 33.23 -27.28 -13.29
N LEU A 24 33.50 -26.03 -13.71
CA LEU A 24 32.95 -24.80 -13.11
C LEU A 24 32.06 -24.01 -14.07
N THR A 25 31.69 -24.59 -15.21
CA THR A 25 30.69 -24.05 -16.13
C THR A 25 29.78 -25.18 -16.59
N GLY A 26 28.56 -25.22 -16.05
CA GLY A 26 27.51 -26.15 -16.48
C GLY A 26 27.27 -27.35 -15.56
N CYS A 27 26.76 -27.07 -14.36
CA CYS A 27 25.78 -27.88 -13.65
C CYS A 27 25.09 -26.93 -12.67
N GLY A 28 23.93 -26.38 -13.05
CA GLY A 28 23.08 -25.66 -12.12
C GLY A 28 22.61 -26.64 -11.06
N THR A 29 23.22 -26.60 -9.89
CA THR A 29 22.68 -27.31 -8.72
C THR A 29 21.36 -26.64 -8.38
N GLN A 30 20.26 -27.37 -8.58
CA GLN A 30 18.93 -26.97 -8.15
C GLN A 30 19.00 -26.57 -6.67
N LYS A 31 18.66 -25.32 -6.35
CA LYS A 31 18.69 -24.82 -4.97
C LYS A 31 17.58 -25.52 -4.19
N SER A 32 17.84 -25.85 -2.92
CA SER A 32 16.76 -26.29 -2.04
C SER A 32 15.86 -25.11 -1.67
N GLU A 33 14.58 -25.34 -1.43
CA GLU A 33 13.62 -24.31 -0.98
C GLU A 33 14.16 -23.50 0.21
N ALA A 34 14.77 -24.17 1.21
CA ALA A 34 15.39 -23.49 2.36
C ALA A 34 16.54 -22.53 1.99
N GLN A 35 17.25 -22.79 0.89
CA GLN A 35 18.28 -21.89 0.39
C GLN A 35 17.64 -20.70 -0.35
N GLU A 36 16.58 -20.95 -1.13
CA GLU A 36 15.82 -19.88 -1.77
C GLU A 36 15.20 -18.94 -0.73
N ASP A 37 14.60 -19.48 0.34
CA ASP A 37 14.08 -18.71 1.48
C ASP A 37 15.16 -17.81 2.12
N ALA A 38 16.32 -18.39 2.42
CA ALA A 38 17.41 -17.68 3.06
C ALA A 38 18.02 -16.55 2.19
N GLU A 39 17.91 -16.66 0.86
CA GLU A 39 18.47 -15.68 -0.08
C GLU A 39 17.48 -14.60 -0.52
N THR A 40 16.17 -14.81 -0.31
CA THR A 40 15.09 -13.95 -0.79
C THR A 40 14.71 -12.88 0.22
N ILE A 41 14.73 -11.60 -0.18
CA ILE A 41 14.27 -10.48 0.64
C ILE A 41 12.77 -10.29 0.45
N GLN A 42 12.00 -10.26 1.54
CA GLN A 42 10.56 -10.04 1.51
C GLN A 42 10.23 -8.56 1.75
N VAL A 43 9.43 -7.98 0.87
CA VAL A 43 9.02 -6.57 0.91
C VAL A 43 7.50 -6.47 0.89
N TYR A 44 6.90 -6.07 2.00
CA TYR A 44 5.45 -5.88 2.08
C TYR A 44 5.08 -4.46 1.68
N LEU A 45 4.25 -4.33 0.65
CA LEU A 45 3.76 -3.09 0.07
C LEU A 45 2.34 -2.83 0.58
N TRP A 46 2.14 -1.72 1.30
CA TRP A 46 0.85 -1.38 1.93
C TRP A 46 -0.31 -1.24 0.93
N ASN A 47 -0.01 -1.00 -0.36
CA ASN A 47 -0.98 -0.81 -1.44
C ASN A 47 -0.56 -1.58 -2.70
N THR A 48 -1.52 -2.21 -3.37
CA THR A 48 -1.32 -2.95 -4.63
C THR A 48 -0.95 -2.06 -5.80
N THR A 49 -1.27 -0.77 -5.78
CA THR A 49 -0.85 0.16 -6.86
C THR A 49 0.67 0.25 -6.95
N LEU A 50 1.38 0.04 -5.82
CA LEU A 50 2.84 -0.03 -5.80
C LEU A 50 3.39 -1.23 -6.59
N TYR A 51 2.56 -2.24 -6.85
CA TYR A 51 2.94 -3.41 -7.62
C TYR A 51 3.04 -3.15 -9.13
N GLU A 52 2.44 -2.07 -9.62
CA GLU A 52 2.36 -1.77 -11.06
C GLU A 52 3.60 -1.05 -11.61
N LYS A 53 4.11 -0.05 -10.88
CA LYS A 53 5.23 0.79 -11.33
C LYS A 53 6.40 0.80 -10.34
N TYR A 54 6.11 0.76 -9.05
CA TYR A 54 7.12 0.93 -8.00
C TYR A 54 7.96 -0.34 -7.76
N ALA A 55 7.31 -1.49 -7.55
CA ALA A 55 7.99 -2.77 -7.37
C ALA A 55 8.82 -3.21 -8.59
N PRO A 56 8.30 -3.12 -9.84
CA PRO A 56 9.10 -3.41 -11.03
C PRO A 56 10.32 -2.49 -11.15
N TYR A 57 10.15 -1.20 -10.82
CA TYR A 57 11.26 -0.26 -10.82
C TYR A 57 12.35 -0.70 -9.82
N ILE A 58 11.99 -1.03 -8.58
CA ILE A 58 12.97 -1.48 -7.57
C ILE A 58 13.70 -2.74 -8.05
N GLN A 59 12.95 -3.74 -8.56
CA GLN A 59 13.56 -4.96 -9.09
C GLN A 59 14.54 -4.68 -10.23
N SER A 60 14.21 -3.74 -11.13
CA SER A 60 15.08 -3.36 -12.26
C SER A 60 16.40 -2.73 -11.81
N GLN A 61 16.43 -2.07 -10.65
CA GLN A 61 17.64 -1.49 -10.09
C GLN A 61 18.50 -2.51 -9.33
N LEU A 62 17.90 -3.64 -8.93
CA LEU A 62 18.54 -4.69 -8.13
C LEU A 62 18.37 -6.08 -8.78
N PRO A 63 18.83 -6.30 -10.03
CA PRO A 63 18.61 -7.55 -10.75
C PRO A 63 19.27 -8.77 -10.08
N ASP A 64 20.29 -8.55 -9.24
CA ASP A 64 21.01 -9.61 -8.52
C ASP A 64 20.40 -9.95 -7.14
N VAL A 65 19.38 -9.20 -6.70
CA VAL A 65 18.69 -9.43 -5.43
C VAL A 65 17.38 -10.15 -5.73
N ASN A 66 17.18 -11.34 -5.16
CA ASN A 66 15.88 -12.00 -5.20
C ASN A 66 14.95 -11.29 -4.22
N ILE A 67 13.90 -10.67 -4.74
CA ILE A 67 12.93 -9.91 -3.94
C ILE A 67 11.55 -10.51 -4.15
N GLU A 68 10.90 -10.87 -3.05
CA GLU A 68 9.48 -11.22 -3.03
C GLU A 68 8.71 -9.98 -2.59
N PHE A 69 8.06 -9.31 -3.54
CA PHE A 69 7.13 -8.23 -3.20
C PHE A 69 5.81 -8.87 -2.78
N ILE A 70 5.22 -8.43 -1.69
CA ILE A 70 3.96 -8.98 -1.19
C ILE A 70 3.02 -7.83 -0.91
N VAL A 71 1.74 -8.00 -1.22
CA VAL A 71 0.74 -7.01 -0.82
C VAL A 71 0.54 -7.13 0.68
N GLY A 72 0.87 -6.05 1.39
CA GLY A 72 0.66 -5.90 2.82
C GLY A 72 -0.66 -5.22 3.14
N ASN A 73 -0.78 -4.72 4.37
CA ASN A 73 -1.96 -4.01 4.83
C ASN A 73 -1.63 -2.53 5.08
N ASN A 74 -2.68 -1.70 5.11
CA ASN A 74 -2.59 -0.26 5.29
C ASN A 74 -2.35 0.15 6.75
N ASP A 75 -2.70 -0.72 7.70
CA ASP A 75 -2.51 -0.54 9.14
C ASP A 75 -1.45 -1.50 9.72
N LEU A 76 -1.17 -1.33 11.02
CA LEU A 76 -0.14 -2.11 11.72
C LEU A 76 -0.65 -3.41 12.36
N ASP A 77 -1.95 -3.68 12.39
CA ASP A 77 -2.51 -4.82 13.11
C ASP A 77 -2.13 -6.14 12.46
N PHE A 78 -2.12 -6.17 11.12
CA PHE A 78 -1.61 -7.31 10.38
C PHE A 78 -0.13 -7.59 10.70
N TYR A 79 0.71 -6.56 10.81
CA TYR A 79 2.14 -6.75 11.10
C TYR A 79 2.38 -7.14 12.57
N LYS A 80 1.54 -6.70 13.51
CA LYS A 80 1.56 -7.19 14.91
C LYS A 80 1.26 -8.70 14.94
N PHE A 81 0.22 -9.14 14.22
CA PHE A 81 -0.09 -10.56 14.07
C PHE A 81 1.08 -11.36 13.49
N LEU A 82 1.71 -10.87 12.41
CA LEU A 82 2.89 -11.51 11.82
C LEU A 82 4.06 -11.57 12.82
N ASN A 83 4.29 -10.51 13.59
CA ASN A 83 5.34 -10.47 14.60
C ASN A 83 5.14 -11.52 15.71
N GLU A 84 3.93 -11.62 16.23
CA GLU A 84 3.57 -12.57 17.30
C GLU A 84 3.70 -14.04 16.86
N ASN A 85 3.49 -14.31 15.57
CA ASN A 85 3.46 -15.65 15.00
C ASN A 85 4.70 -15.97 14.14
N GLY A 86 5.77 -15.17 14.23
CA GLY A 86 7.05 -15.46 13.58
C GLY A 86 7.09 -15.26 12.06
N GLY A 87 6.14 -14.52 11.49
CA GLY A 87 6.00 -14.22 10.06
C GLY A 87 6.40 -12.81 9.63
N LEU A 88 7.08 -12.04 10.48
CA LEU A 88 7.46 -10.65 10.17
C LEU A 88 8.47 -10.59 8.99
N PRO A 89 8.20 -9.82 7.92
CA PRO A 89 9.07 -9.79 6.74
C PRO A 89 10.32 -8.93 6.96
N ASP A 90 11.24 -8.95 5.98
CA ASP A 90 12.46 -8.14 6.04
C ASP A 90 12.17 -6.64 5.98
N ILE A 91 11.24 -6.22 5.10
CA ILE A 91 10.85 -4.82 4.90
C ILE A 91 9.34 -4.68 4.94
N ILE A 92 8.87 -3.71 5.72
CA ILE A 92 7.45 -3.40 5.92
C ILE A 92 7.19 -1.98 5.44
N THR A 93 6.10 -1.79 4.70
CA THR A 93 5.52 -0.47 4.46
C THR A 93 4.12 -0.38 5.04
N CYS A 94 3.75 0.80 5.52
CA CYS A 94 2.44 1.10 6.09
C CYS A 94 2.08 2.56 5.75
N CYS A 95 0.81 2.95 5.72
CA CYS A 95 0.43 4.36 5.56
C CYS A 95 -0.41 4.88 6.74
N ARG A 96 -1.35 4.10 7.29
CA ARG A 96 -2.05 4.42 8.56
C ARG A 96 -1.11 4.15 9.72
N PHE A 97 -0.44 5.21 10.16
CA PHE A 97 0.69 5.10 11.08
C PHE A 97 0.66 6.13 12.21
N SER A 98 0.90 5.63 13.41
CA SER A 98 1.33 6.41 14.56
C SER A 98 2.44 5.66 15.30
N LEU A 99 3.27 6.37 16.07
CA LEU A 99 4.20 5.68 16.98
C LEU A 99 3.46 4.92 18.09
N HIS A 100 2.25 5.37 18.45
CA HIS A 100 1.37 4.67 19.38
C HIS A 100 1.05 3.26 18.88
N ASP A 101 0.54 3.13 17.65
CA ASP A 101 0.20 1.82 17.06
C ASP A 101 1.43 0.99 16.72
N ALA A 102 2.56 1.65 16.44
CA ALA A 102 3.83 0.98 16.13
C ALA A 102 4.59 0.52 17.39
N ALA A 103 4.19 0.98 18.58
CA ALA A 103 4.88 0.68 19.83
C ALA A 103 5.13 -0.84 20.05
N PRO A 104 4.15 -1.75 19.82
CA PRO A 104 4.36 -3.18 20.01
C PRO A 104 5.40 -3.79 19.06
N LEU A 105 5.67 -3.14 17.92
CA LEU A 105 6.64 -3.61 16.93
C LEU A 105 8.05 -3.07 17.18
N LYS A 106 8.22 -2.03 18.01
CA LYS A 106 9.49 -1.30 18.18
C LYS A 106 10.69 -2.23 18.38
N ASP A 107 10.56 -3.20 19.28
CA ASP A 107 11.66 -4.12 19.63
C ASP A 107 11.88 -5.25 18.62
N SER A 108 10.97 -5.41 17.65
CA SER A 108 11.13 -6.33 16.52
C SER A 108 11.70 -5.66 15.28
N LEU A 109 11.95 -4.35 15.32
CA LEU A 109 12.44 -3.57 14.19
C LEU A 109 13.88 -3.07 14.43
N MET A 110 14.63 -2.92 13.34
CA MET A 110 15.97 -2.32 13.36
C MET A 110 15.90 -0.86 13.81
N ASN A 111 16.90 -0.41 14.57
CA ASN A 111 17.10 1.01 14.84
C ASN A 111 17.91 1.64 13.71
N LEU A 112 17.28 2.52 12.93
CA LEU A 112 17.82 3.19 11.77
C LEU A 112 18.43 4.56 12.09
N ALA A 113 18.40 5.03 13.36
CA ALA A 113 18.78 6.40 13.72
C ALA A 113 20.21 6.80 13.31
N THR A 114 21.13 5.85 13.14
CA THR A 114 22.53 6.08 12.75
C THR A 114 22.81 5.83 11.26
N THR A 115 21.78 5.55 10.48
CA THR A 115 21.89 5.26 9.05
C THR A 115 21.88 6.54 8.21
N ASN A 116 22.44 6.47 6.99
CA ASN A 116 22.42 7.62 6.07
C ASN A 116 20.99 7.95 5.62
N GLU A 117 20.14 6.93 5.54
CA GLU A 117 18.74 6.98 5.17
C GLU A 117 17.95 7.82 6.18
N ALA A 118 18.14 7.58 7.49
CA ALA A 118 17.57 8.43 8.54
C ALA A 118 18.17 9.85 8.52
N GLY A 119 19.49 9.96 8.34
CA GLY A 119 20.20 11.25 8.29
C GLY A 119 19.80 12.15 7.12
N ALA A 120 19.19 11.59 6.06
CA ALA A 120 18.68 12.35 4.93
C ALA A 120 17.32 13.00 5.22
N VAL A 121 16.52 12.46 6.14
CA VAL A 121 15.20 13.02 6.48
C VAL A 121 15.37 14.35 7.22
N TYR A 122 14.59 15.38 6.89
CA TYR A 122 14.62 16.63 7.68
C TYR A 122 14.19 16.34 9.12
N ASN A 123 14.95 16.86 10.09
CA ASN A 123 14.71 16.63 11.52
C ASN A 123 13.29 16.98 11.96
N THR A 124 12.69 18.02 11.37
CA THR A 124 11.30 18.42 11.68
C THR A 124 10.28 17.31 11.41
N TYR A 125 10.55 16.44 10.43
CA TYR A 125 9.70 15.28 10.12
C TYR A 125 10.16 14.04 10.88
N LEU A 126 11.48 13.78 10.91
CA LEU A 126 12.05 12.61 11.59
C LEU A 126 11.70 12.56 13.08
N ASN A 127 11.55 13.71 13.73
CA ASN A 127 11.13 13.80 15.13
C ASN A 127 9.75 13.20 15.38
N SER A 128 8.87 13.12 14.38
CA SER A 128 7.55 12.46 14.50
C SER A 128 7.65 10.93 14.51
N PHE A 129 8.83 10.37 14.22
CA PHE A 129 9.13 8.93 14.17
C PHE A 129 10.17 8.51 15.20
N LYS A 130 10.59 9.43 16.07
CA LYS A 130 11.62 9.20 17.07
C LYS A 130 10.98 8.76 18.38
N ASN A 131 11.40 7.59 18.87
CA ASN A 131 10.99 7.10 20.19
C ASN A 131 11.68 7.90 21.31
N GLU A 132 11.18 7.80 22.53
CA GLU A 132 11.77 8.51 23.69
C GLU A 132 13.23 8.16 23.95
N ASP A 133 13.61 6.89 23.75
CA ASP A 133 15.00 6.42 23.87
C ASP A 133 15.92 6.92 22.74
N GLY A 134 15.36 7.65 21.78
CA GLY A 134 16.05 8.24 20.64
C GLY A 134 16.23 7.31 19.44
N SER A 135 15.73 6.08 19.52
CA SER A 135 15.68 5.18 18.36
C SER A 135 14.71 5.67 17.29
N VAL A 136 14.98 5.31 16.04
CA VAL A 136 14.13 5.56 14.89
C VAL A 136 13.96 4.23 14.16
N ASN A 137 12.78 3.65 14.21
CA ASN A 137 12.50 2.36 13.57
C ASN A 137 11.79 2.50 12.21
N TRP A 138 11.18 3.66 11.97
CA TRP A 138 10.37 3.96 10.79
C TRP A 138 10.90 5.20 10.10
N LEU A 139 10.96 5.16 8.77
CA LEU A 139 11.34 6.31 7.95
C LEU A 139 10.18 6.72 7.04
N PRO A 140 9.80 8.00 6.99
CA PRO A 140 8.79 8.49 6.06
C PRO A 140 9.38 8.68 4.65
N VAL A 141 8.57 8.48 3.62
CA VAL A 141 8.98 8.65 2.20
C VAL A 141 8.65 10.06 1.68
N CYS A 142 7.86 10.20 0.61
CA CYS A 142 7.36 11.49 0.15
C CYS A 142 6.03 11.80 0.82
N ALA A 143 5.71 13.08 0.91
CA ALA A 143 4.41 13.56 1.31
C ALA A 143 3.42 13.44 0.14
N ASP A 144 2.24 12.94 0.46
CA ASP A 144 1.02 13.42 -0.17
C ASP A 144 0.52 14.63 0.63
N ALA A 145 0.30 15.75 -0.06
CA ALA A 145 -0.09 17.01 0.56
C ALA A 145 -1.58 17.25 0.40
N HIS A 146 -2.21 17.71 1.49
CA HIS A 146 -3.64 17.89 1.64
C HIS A 146 -3.98 19.34 1.91
N GLY A 147 -5.08 19.79 1.29
CA GLY A 147 -5.52 21.17 1.29
C GLY A 147 -6.82 21.30 0.52
N PHE A 148 -7.02 22.45 -0.13
CA PHE A 148 -8.20 22.71 -0.94
C PHE A 148 -7.88 22.62 -2.42
N VAL A 149 -8.59 21.76 -3.13
CA VAL A 149 -8.56 21.70 -4.58
C VAL A 149 -9.64 22.63 -5.11
N VAL A 150 -9.27 23.56 -5.98
CA VAL A 150 -10.10 24.71 -6.36
C VAL A 150 -10.30 24.75 -7.86
N ASN A 151 -11.55 24.86 -8.33
CA ASN A 151 -11.88 25.06 -9.74
C ASN A 151 -11.70 26.54 -10.13
N ARG A 152 -10.49 26.89 -10.59
CA ARG A 152 -10.09 28.27 -10.92
C ARG A 152 -10.99 28.86 -12.01
N SER A 153 -11.41 28.05 -12.99
CA SER A 153 -12.36 28.46 -14.03
C SER A 153 -13.69 28.98 -13.48
N LEU A 154 -14.22 28.41 -12.39
CA LEU A 154 -15.43 28.93 -11.76
C LEU A 154 -15.20 30.29 -11.09
N PHE A 155 -14.07 30.46 -10.41
CA PHE A 155 -13.69 31.73 -9.79
C PHE A 155 -13.59 32.85 -10.82
N GLU A 156 -12.88 32.61 -11.93
CA GLU A 156 -12.76 33.56 -13.04
C GLU A 156 -14.12 33.88 -13.67
N LYS A 157 -14.92 32.86 -13.98
CA LYS A 157 -16.25 33.01 -14.61
C LYS A 157 -17.18 33.92 -13.81
N TYR A 158 -17.13 33.84 -12.49
CA TYR A 158 -18.02 34.60 -11.60
C TYR A 158 -17.38 35.86 -10.99
N GLY A 159 -16.13 36.15 -11.32
CA GLY A 159 -15.38 37.29 -10.79
C GLY A 159 -15.16 37.22 -9.28
N ILE A 160 -14.99 36.00 -8.74
CA ILE A 160 -14.71 35.76 -7.32
C ILE A 160 -13.19 35.59 -7.20
N PRO A 161 -12.49 36.33 -6.31
CA PRO A 161 -11.06 36.16 -6.10
C PRO A 161 -10.76 34.83 -5.41
N LEU A 162 -9.60 34.22 -5.72
CA LEU A 162 -9.12 33.05 -4.99
C LEU A 162 -8.88 33.41 -3.51
N PRO A 163 -9.22 32.51 -2.57
CA PRO A 163 -8.97 32.73 -1.14
C PRO A 163 -7.48 32.86 -0.83
N THR A 164 -7.15 33.82 0.04
CA THR A 164 -5.79 34.01 0.58
C THR A 164 -5.73 33.84 2.10
N ASP A 165 -6.89 33.78 2.74
CA ASP A 165 -7.11 33.62 4.17
C ASP A 165 -8.47 32.98 4.43
N TYR A 166 -8.77 32.68 5.69
CA TYR A 166 -10.02 32.02 6.07
C TYR A 166 -11.26 32.87 5.75
N ASP A 167 -11.22 34.17 6.01
CA ASP A 167 -12.36 35.08 5.76
C ASP A 167 -12.71 35.17 4.26
N SER A 168 -11.69 35.21 3.39
CA SER A 168 -11.87 35.18 1.94
C SER A 168 -12.34 33.81 1.44
N PHE A 169 -11.93 32.71 2.08
CA PHE A 169 -12.47 31.37 1.82
C PHE A 169 -13.98 31.31 2.11
N VAL A 170 -14.41 31.75 3.30
CA VAL A 170 -15.84 31.80 3.67
C VAL A 170 -16.62 32.70 2.73
N SER A 171 -16.06 33.86 2.39
CA SER A 171 -16.67 34.79 1.44
C SER A 171 -16.87 34.17 0.05
N ALA A 172 -15.92 33.37 -0.43
CA ALA A 172 -16.02 32.63 -1.68
C ALA A 172 -17.14 31.58 -1.60
N CYS A 173 -17.18 30.77 -0.53
CA CYS A 173 -18.24 29.78 -0.33
C CYS A 173 -19.64 30.42 -0.40
N GLN A 174 -19.86 31.51 0.33
CA GLN A 174 -21.12 32.24 0.34
C GLN A 174 -21.45 32.89 -1.02
N ALA A 175 -20.44 33.28 -1.79
CA ALA A 175 -20.64 33.85 -3.12
C ALA A 175 -21.08 32.80 -4.14
N PHE A 176 -20.54 31.58 -4.08
CA PHE A 176 -21.00 30.46 -4.92
C PHE A 176 -22.39 29.99 -4.53
N GLU A 177 -22.70 29.92 -3.23
CA GLU A 177 -24.02 29.47 -2.75
C GLU A 177 -25.15 30.37 -3.30
N LYS A 178 -24.94 31.69 -3.36
CA LYS A 178 -25.88 32.66 -3.96
C LYS A 178 -26.15 32.42 -5.45
N ARG A 179 -25.32 31.62 -6.11
CA ARG A 179 -25.40 31.27 -7.54
C ARG A 179 -25.85 29.82 -7.75
N GLY A 180 -26.20 29.10 -6.68
CA GLY A 180 -26.59 27.69 -6.74
C GLY A 180 -25.43 26.73 -7.03
N ILE A 181 -24.20 27.13 -6.72
CA ILE A 181 -22.99 26.29 -6.81
C ILE A 181 -22.53 26.04 -5.39
N ARG A 182 -22.21 24.79 -5.05
CA ARG A 182 -21.70 24.44 -3.73
C ARG A 182 -20.31 25.05 -3.56
N GLY A 183 -20.13 25.83 -2.49
CA GLY A 183 -18.87 26.52 -2.21
C GLY A 183 -17.73 25.59 -1.83
N PHE A 184 -18.00 24.68 -0.89
CA PHE A 184 -17.06 23.69 -0.38
C PHE A 184 -17.78 22.38 -0.08
N ASP A 185 -17.12 21.25 -0.30
CA ASP A 185 -17.60 19.94 0.13
C ASP A 185 -16.43 18.95 0.29
N ALA A 186 -16.68 17.76 0.83
CA ALA A 186 -15.71 16.66 0.86
C ALA A 186 -16.41 15.31 1.07
N ASP A 187 -15.67 14.22 0.90
CA ASP A 187 -16.15 12.84 1.05
C ASP A 187 -16.18 12.38 2.52
N TYR A 188 -16.95 13.10 3.35
CA TYR A 188 -17.12 12.81 4.78
C TYR A 188 -17.76 11.44 5.07
N PHE A 189 -18.15 10.68 4.04
CA PHE A 189 -18.43 9.25 4.18
C PHE A 189 -17.25 8.48 4.80
N TYR A 190 -16.01 8.87 4.50
CA TYR A 190 -14.81 8.18 4.97
C TYR A 190 -14.20 8.79 6.24
N ASP A 191 -13.50 7.93 6.99
CA ASP A 191 -12.84 8.26 8.25
C ASP A 191 -11.66 9.23 8.07
N TYR A 192 -10.87 9.05 7.01
CA TYR A 192 -9.70 9.86 6.72
C TYR A 192 -10.09 11.33 6.55
N THR A 193 -11.12 11.66 5.75
CA THR A 193 -11.58 13.03 5.52
C THR A 193 -12.06 13.71 6.80
N CYS A 194 -12.75 12.97 7.67
CA CYS A 194 -13.19 13.48 8.96
C CYS A 194 -12.00 13.90 9.84
N MET A 195 -11.02 13.00 9.96
CA MET A 195 -9.82 13.21 10.78
C MET A 195 -8.91 14.29 10.19
N GLU A 196 -8.74 14.27 8.87
CA GLU A 196 -7.91 15.19 8.10
C GLU A 196 -8.47 16.61 8.14
N THR A 197 -9.79 16.78 8.03
CA THR A 197 -10.43 18.09 8.20
C THR A 197 -10.20 18.63 9.62
N LEU A 198 -10.42 17.81 10.65
CA LEU A 198 -10.25 18.22 12.05
C LEU A 198 -8.82 18.70 12.34
N GLN A 199 -7.81 17.96 11.86
CA GLN A 199 -6.41 18.33 12.06
C GLN A 199 -5.96 19.47 11.14
N GLY A 200 -6.36 19.46 9.88
CA GLY A 200 -6.00 20.46 8.87
C GLY A 200 -6.45 21.87 9.24
N LEU A 201 -7.66 22.02 9.76
CA LEU A 201 -8.20 23.31 10.25
C LEU A 201 -7.50 23.82 11.52
N SER A 202 -6.66 22.99 12.14
CA SER A 202 -6.06 23.26 13.46
C SER A 202 -4.54 23.05 13.46
N VAL A 203 -3.90 23.09 12.28
CA VAL A 203 -2.46 22.85 12.16
C VAL A 203 -1.65 23.87 12.97
N SER A 204 -2.08 25.13 13.06
CA SER A 204 -1.39 26.15 13.85
C SER A 204 -1.36 25.79 15.34
N GLU A 205 -2.49 25.31 15.88
CA GLU A 205 -2.59 24.85 17.28
C GLU A 205 -1.78 23.57 17.49
N LEU A 206 -1.87 22.60 16.57
CA LEU A 206 -1.16 21.32 16.64
C LEU A 206 0.37 21.48 16.46
N SER A 207 0.78 22.50 15.71
CA SER A 207 2.20 22.87 15.51
C SER A 207 2.72 23.81 16.59
N SER A 208 1.90 24.20 17.57
CA SER A 208 2.34 25.00 18.71
C SER A 208 3.24 24.20 19.67
N ALA A 209 3.82 24.87 20.67
CA ALA A 209 4.59 24.18 21.70
C ALA A 209 3.73 23.19 22.50
N GLU A 210 2.49 23.55 22.82
CA GLU A 210 1.56 22.67 23.54
C GLU A 210 1.08 21.52 22.65
N GLY A 211 0.78 21.79 21.36
CA GLY A 211 0.43 20.75 20.38
C GLY A 211 1.52 19.70 20.21
N ARG A 212 2.79 20.13 20.09
CA ARG A 212 3.92 19.20 20.06
C ARG A 212 4.08 18.40 21.35
N LYS A 213 3.93 19.05 22.51
CA LYS A 213 4.03 18.39 23.81
C LYS A 213 2.95 17.33 23.98
N TRP A 214 1.71 17.64 23.63
CA TRP A 214 0.62 16.67 23.65
C TRP A 214 0.89 15.54 22.67
N ARG A 215 1.30 15.82 21.42
CA ARG A 215 1.61 14.78 20.43
C ARG A 215 2.68 13.81 20.93
N THR A 216 3.74 14.31 21.56
CA THR A 216 4.79 13.48 22.16
C THR A 216 4.21 12.55 23.22
N ALA A 217 3.37 13.07 24.12
CA ALA A 217 2.73 12.24 25.15
C ALA A 217 1.76 11.21 24.55
N TYR A 218 0.95 11.61 23.57
CA TYR A 218 0.00 10.72 22.88
C TYR A 218 0.70 9.58 22.14
N SER A 219 1.84 9.90 21.53
CA SER A 219 2.60 8.97 20.68
C SER A 219 3.68 8.19 21.45
N ASP A 220 3.73 8.31 22.78
CA ASP A 220 4.79 7.68 23.59
C ASP A 220 4.59 6.15 23.66
N PRO A 221 5.49 5.34 23.06
CA PRO A 221 5.39 3.90 23.10
C PRO A 221 5.70 3.30 24.48
N ALA A 222 6.31 4.07 25.39
CA ALA A 222 6.62 3.64 26.75
C ALA A 222 5.47 3.89 27.74
N SER A 223 4.48 4.69 27.35
CA SER A 223 3.31 4.95 28.18
C SER A 223 2.43 3.70 28.26
N THR A 224 2.23 3.20 29.47
CA THR A 224 1.21 2.18 29.76
C THR A 224 -0.18 2.76 30.00
N GLU A 225 -0.30 4.10 30.02
CA GLU A 225 -1.56 4.81 30.22
C GLU A 225 -2.05 5.39 28.88
N LYS A 226 -3.34 5.23 28.61
CA LYS A 226 -3.98 5.87 27.46
C LYS A 226 -3.96 7.39 27.65
N VAL A 227 -3.46 8.10 26.64
CA VAL A 227 -3.41 9.55 26.63
C VAL A 227 -4.57 10.07 25.82
N GLY A 228 -5.44 10.85 26.46
CA GLY A 228 -6.56 11.52 25.80
C GLY A 228 -6.15 12.83 25.14
N LEU A 229 -7.15 13.62 24.75
CA LEU A 229 -6.98 14.99 24.25
C LEU A 229 -6.64 15.96 25.39
N ASP A 230 -5.64 16.82 25.21
CA ASP A 230 -5.36 17.89 26.19
C ASP A 230 -6.47 18.97 26.21
N ASP A 231 -6.46 19.81 27.24
CA ASP A 231 -7.47 20.86 27.49
C ASP A 231 -7.11 22.24 26.90
N THR A 232 -6.02 22.32 26.13
CA THR A 232 -5.47 23.56 25.59
C THR A 232 -5.64 23.65 24.07
N VAL A 233 -5.21 22.63 23.33
CA VAL A 233 -5.17 22.55 21.87
C VAL A 233 -6.50 22.09 21.32
N TRP A 234 -6.99 20.96 21.81
CA TRP A 234 -8.15 20.27 21.23
C TRP A 234 -9.49 21.01 21.40
N PRO A 235 -9.79 21.69 22.51
CA PRO A 235 -11.00 22.52 22.59
C PRO A 235 -11.03 23.63 21.54
N THR A 236 -9.87 24.16 21.13
CA THR A 236 -9.77 25.14 20.03
C THR A 236 -9.96 24.44 18.69
N ALA A 237 -9.37 23.27 18.48
CA ALA A 237 -9.54 22.50 17.25
C ALA A 237 -11.01 22.18 16.94
N PHE A 238 -11.79 21.76 17.96
CA PHE A 238 -13.22 21.50 17.78
C PHE A 238 -14.04 22.78 17.52
N LYS A 239 -13.63 23.93 18.07
CA LYS A 239 -14.26 25.23 17.73
C LYS A 239 -13.97 25.63 16.29
N ASN A 240 -12.75 25.42 15.82
CA ASN A 240 -12.38 25.68 14.42
C ASN A 240 -13.23 24.80 13.48
N LEU A 241 -13.43 23.52 13.82
CA LEU A 241 -14.29 22.62 13.06
C LEU A 241 -15.77 23.03 13.09
N GLU A 242 -16.32 23.39 14.26
CA GLU A 242 -17.71 23.86 14.38
C GLU A 242 -17.96 25.13 13.55
N GLN A 243 -17.01 26.08 13.60
CA GLN A 243 -17.04 27.29 12.78
C GLN A 243 -16.99 26.95 11.29
N PHE A 244 -16.10 26.05 10.88
CA PHE A 244 -15.96 25.61 9.49
C PHE A 244 -17.24 24.94 8.96
N ILE A 245 -17.85 24.05 9.74
CA ILE A 245 -19.12 23.39 9.38
C ILE A 245 -20.21 24.45 9.13
N HIS A 246 -20.34 25.42 10.04
CA HIS A 246 -21.29 26.51 9.90
C HIS A 246 -21.02 27.37 8.65
N ASP A 247 -19.76 27.77 8.42
CA ASP A 247 -19.40 28.71 7.37
C ASP A 247 -19.45 28.13 5.96
N THR A 248 -19.22 26.82 5.85
CA THR A 248 -19.31 26.07 4.58
C THR A 248 -20.73 25.58 4.29
N GLY A 249 -21.59 25.51 5.31
CA GLY A 249 -22.94 24.96 5.19
C GLY A 249 -22.96 23.44 5.08
N LEU A 250 -21.93 22.77 5.61
CA LEU A 250 -21.90 21.31 5.74
C LEU A 250 -23.07 20.82 6.60
N ASN A 251 -23.69 19.73 6.19
CA ASN A 251 -24.85 19.17 6.86
C ASN A 251 -24.96 17.64 6.65
N ALA A 252 -25.96 17.03 7.28
CA ALA A 252 -26.16 15.58 7.25
C ALA A 252 -26.27 14.95 5.84
N ALA A 253 -26.71 15.69 4.81
CA ALA A 253 -26.78 15.16 3.45
C ALA A 253 -25.38 14.89 2.86
N ASP A 254 -24.40 15.69 3.27
CA ASP A 254 -23.02 15.63 2.75
C ASP A 254 -22.27 14.39 3.27
N LEU A 255 -22.72 13.81 4.40
CA LEU A 255 -22.16 12.59 4.97
C LEU A 255 -22.33 11.32 4.12
N THR A 256 -23.19 11.39 3.09
CA THR A 256 -23.45 10.27 2.18
C THR A 256 -22.57 10.28 0.94
N LEU A 257 -21.81 11.37 0.73
CA LEU A 257 -21.01 11.57 -0.47
C LEU A 257 -19.68 10.83 -0.36
N ILE A 258 -19.38 10.06 -1.41
CA ILE A 258 -18.09 9.40 -1.57
C ILE A 258 -17.17 10.19 -2.49
N TYR A 259 -15.89 9.82 -2.55
CA TYR A 259 -14.88 10.46 -3.38
C TYR A 259 -15.33 10.69 -4.84
N GLU A 260 -15.96 9.70 -5.46
CA GLU A 260 -16.44 9.83 -6.85
C GLU A 260 -17.56 10.87 -6.97
N ASP A 261 -18.47 11.00 -5.99
CA ASP A 261 -19.51 12.04 -6.01
C ASP A 261 -18.86 13.44 -5.98
N ILE A 262 -17.80 13.63 -5.20
CA ILE A 262 -17.07 14.90 -5.09
C ILE A 262 -16.35 15.22 -6.41
N MET A 263 -15.66 14.24 -6.99
CA MET A 263 -14.98 14.39 -8.28
C MET A 263 -15.98 14.72 -9.40
N ASP A 264 -17.12 14.05 -9.45
CA ASP A 264 -18.16 14.30 -10.46
C ASP A 264 -18.81 15.69 -10.31
N ARG A 265 -19.01 16.16 -9.08
CA ARG A 265 -19.45 17.54 -8.82
C ARG A 265 -18.41 18.58 -9.24
N MET A 266 -17.12 18.31 -9.05
CA MET A 266 -16.05 19.17 -9.56
C MET A 266 -16.02 19.20 -11.09
N ARG A 267 -16.14 18.03 -11.74
CA ARG A 267 -16.17 17.88 -13.20
C ARG A 267 -17.35 18.59 -13.85
N SER A 268 -18.52 18.51 -13.22
CA SER A 268 -19.74 19.19 -13.69
C SER A 268 -19.77 20.69 -13.39
N GLY A 269 -18.87 21.18 -12.54
CA GLY A 269 -18.84 22.58 -12.09
C GLY A 269 -19.94 22.93 -11.09
N GLU A 270 -20.51 21.92 -10.42
CA GLU A 270 -21.47 22.07 -9.32
C GLU A 270 -20.79 22.34 -7.97
N LEU A 271 -19.48 22.07 -7.89
CA LEU A 271 -18.63 22.31 -6.72
C LEU A 271 -17.46 23.24 -7.07
N ALA A 272 -17.20 24.23 -6.22
CA ALA A 272 -16.14 25.22 -6.43
C ALA A 272 -14.80 24.81 -5.79
N MET A 273 -14.85 24.25 -4.58
CA MET A 273 -13.68 23.83 -3.82
C MET A 273 -14.00 22.53 -3.08
N PHE A 274 -13.00 21.68 -2.87
CA PHE A 274 -13.15 20.53 -1.99
C PHE A 274 -11.87 20.23 -1.22
N PHE A 275 -12.00 19.50 -0.11
CA PHE A 275 -10.85 18.99 0.60
C PHE A 275 -10.30 17.78 -0.15
N GLY A 276 -9.03 17.83 -0.54
CA GLY A 276 -8.38 16.77 -1.29
C GLY A 276 -6.87 16.88 -1.26
N SER A 277 -6.22 16.03 -2.03
CA SER A 277 -4.77 16.04 -2.13
C SER A 277 -4.31 16.84 -3.34
N SER A 278 -3.03 17.21 -3.33
CA SER A 278 -2.41 17.85 -4.48
C SER A 278 -2.68 17.01 -5.74
N ALA A 279 -2.57 15.68 -5.69
CA ALA A 279 -2.73 14.81 -6.86
C ALA A 279 -4.03 15.07 -7.64
N ASN A 280 -5.13 15.39 -6.95
CA ASN A 280 -6.41 15.72 -7.56
C ASN A 280 -6.35 16.90 -8.54
N VAL A 281 -5.49 17.88 -8.28
CA VAL A 281 -5.29 19.03 -9.19
C VAL A 281 -4.76 18.55 -10.54
N LYS A 282 -3.83 17.59 -10.55
CA LYS A 282 -3.23 17.10 -11.79
C LYS A 282 -4.20 16.20 -12.55
N ILE A 283 -4.92 15.34 -11.82
CA ILE A 283 -5.99 14.50 -12.37
C ILE A 283 -7.02 15.37 -13.11
N LEU A 284 -7.55 16.41 -12.46
CA LEU A 284 -8.57 17.28 -13.04
C LEU A 284 -8.02 18.13 -14.20
N GLN A 285 -6.76 18.58 -14.14
CA GLN A 285 -6.12 19.28 -15.25
C GLN A 285 -5.94 18.40 -16.49
N ASP A 286 -5.59 17.12 -16.32
CA ASP A 286 -5.49 16.16 -17.43
C ASP A 286 -6.86 15.87 -18.06
N GLU A 287 -7.94 16.00 -17.27
CA GLU A 287 -9.32 15.97 -17.74
C GLU A 287 -9.78 17.30 -18.40
N GLY A 288 -8.92 18.32 -18.40
CA GLY A 288 -9.18 19.63 -19.02
C GLY A 288 -9.87 20.66 -18.12
N ILE A 289 -9.90 20.43 -16.81
CA ILE A 289 -10.49 21.34 -15.83
C ILE A 289 -9.36 22.19 -15.21
N ASP A 290 -9.45 23.51 -15.32
CA ASP A 290 -8.47 24.41 -14.72
C ASP A 290 -8.66 24.47 -13.20
N THR A 291 -7.81 23.71 -12.51
CA THR A 291 -7.77 23.64 -11.04
C THR A 291 -6.46 24.16 -10.47
N THR A 292 -6.51 24.63 -9.22
CA THR A 292 -5.34 24.96 -8.40
C THR A 292 -5.43 24.36 -7.00
N PHE A 293 -4.33 24.41 -6.25
CA PHE A 293 -4.21 23.93 -4.88
C PHE A 293 -4.03 25.10 -3.91
N LEU A 294 -4.82 25.14 -2.84
CA LEU A 294 -4.70 26.13 -1.77
C LEU A 294 -4.42 25.45 -0.42
N PRO A 295 -3.72 26.14 0.50
CA PRO A 295 -3.36 25.58 1.80
C PRO A 295 -4.54 25.70 2.78
N PHE A 296 -4.39 25.09 3.96
CA PHE A 296 -5.19 25.46 5.11
C PHE A 296 -4.83 26.86 5.60
N PHE A 297 -5.85 27.64 5.95
CA PHE A 297 -5.71 28.99 6.48
C PHE A 297 -5.82 28.94 8.01
N GLY A 298 -4.68 29.02 8.69
CA GLY A 298 -4.61 29.05 10.15
C GLY A 298 -5.18 30.35 10.72
N GLN A 299 -5.78 30.26 11.91
CA GLN A 299 -6.37 31.41 12.62
C GLN A 299 -5.30 32.43 13.09
N ASP A 300 -4.04 32.02 13.12
CA ASP A 300 -2.87 32.88 13.38
C ASP A 300 -2.37 33.62 12.12
N GLY A 301 -3.09 33.50 10.99
CA GLY A 301 -2.74 34.07 9.70
C GLY A 301 -1.63 33.31 8.97
N GLN A 302 -1.17 32.18 9.51
CA GLN A 302 -0.23 31.30 8.82
C GLN A 302 -0.99 30.36 7.89
N GLN A 303 -0.33 29.98 6.79
CA GLN A 303 -0.84 28.98 5.86
C GLN A 303 -0.06 27.69 6.05
N TRP A 304 -0.75 26.56 5.95
CA TRP A 304 -0.19 25.25 6.21
C TRP A 304 -0.64 24.24 5.16
N LEU A 305 0.27 23.34 4.80
CA LEU A 305 -0.09 22.07 4.18
C LEU A 305 -0.12 21.00 5.26
N MET A 306 -1.22 20.27 5.34
CA MET A 306 -1.20 19.01 6.04
C MET A 306 -0.62 17.96 5.10
N THR A 307 0.18 17.04 5.64
CA THR A 307 0.84 16.03 4.84
C THR A 307 0.70 14.65 5.46
N THR A 308 0.69 13.65 4.58
CA THR A 308 0.82 12.24 4.92
C THR A 308 2.03 11.68 4.22
N PRO A 309 2.96 11.01 4.91
CA PRO A 309 3.86 10.11 4.21
C PRO A 309 3.03 9.14 3.38
N TYR A 310 3.32 9.05 2.09
CA TYR A 310 2.65 8.10 1.20
C TYR A 310 2.80 6.68 1.77
N PHE A 311 3.97 6.38 2.35
CA PHE A 311 4.11 5.36 3.36
C PHE A 311 5.29 5.67 4.29
N GLN A 312 5.34 4.93 5.39
CA GLN A 312 6.50 4.74 6.24
C GLN A 312 7.11 3.36 5.95
N VAL A 313 8.43 3.25 6.06
CA VAL A 313 9.16 1.98 5.87
C VAL A 313 9.95 1.60 7.12
N ALA A 314 9.95 0.31 7.47
CA ALA A 314 10.76 -0.27 8.54
C ALA A 314 11.41 -1.58 8.09
N LEU A 315 12.47 -1.97 8.82
CA LEU A 315 13.21 -3.21 8.59
C LEU A 315 13.13 -4.08 9.84
N SER A 316 12.97 -5.39 9.65
CA SER A 316 12.95 -6.36 10.76
C SER A 316 14.31 -6.49 11.44
N ARG A 317 14.31 -6.55 12.77
CA ARG A 317 15.50 -6.78 13.60
C ARG A 317 16.17 -8.12 13.30
N ASN A 318 15.44 -9.10 12.75
CA ASN A 318 16.01 -10.40 12.37
C ASN A 318 17.18 -10.25 11.37
N LEU A 319 17.17 -9.20 10.55
CA LEU A 319 18.27 -8.86 9.65
C LEU A 319 19.60 -8.63 10.39
N GLU A 320 19.59 -8.21 11.65
CA GLU A 320 20.83 -8.01 12.42
C GLU A 320 21.62 -9.31 12.65
N GLN A 321 20.98 -10.48 12.46
CA GLN A 321 21.60 -11.79 12.63
C GLN A 321 22.37 -12.26 11.39
N ASP A 322 22.09 -11.70 10.21
CA ASP A 322 22.74 -12.03 8.94
C ASP A 322 23.17 -10.74 8.22
N SER A 323 24.46 -10.44 8.26
CA SER A 323 25.00 -9.23 7.64
C SER A 323 24.79 -9.18 6.12
N ASN A 324 24.83 -10.33 5.43
CA ASN A 324 24.66 -10.36 3.98
C ASN A 324 23.21 -10.09 3.60
N ARG A 325 22.26 -10.71 4.32
CA ARG A 325 20.83 -10.45 4.15
C ARG A 325 20.48 -9.00 4.49
N ARG A 326 21.03 -8.47 5.59
CA ARG A 326 20.89 -7.06 5.97
C ARG A 326 21.42 -6.11 4.90
N ASP A 327 22.59 -6.38 4.35
CA ASP A 327 23.18 -5.52 3.32
C ASP A 327 22.30 -5.46 2.07
N LYS A 328 21.69 -6.60 1.67
CA LYS A 328 20.68 -6.63 0.59
C LYS A 328 19.42 -5.86 0.96
N ALA A 329 18.85 -6.05 2.15
CA ALA A 329 17.67 -5.31 2.59
C ALA A 329 17.92 -3.79 2.65
N MET A 330 19.11 -3.37 3.09
CA MET A 330 19.52 -1.96 3.07
C MET A 330 19.72 -1.42 1.64
N GLN A 331 20.16 -2.24 0.67
CA GLN A 331 20.17 -1.85 -0.74
C GLN A 331 18.76 -1.63 -1.27
N VAL A 332 17.82 -2.53 -0.95
CA VAL A 332 16.40 -2.38 -1.29
C VAL A 332 15.84 -1.09 -0.69
N LEU A 333 16.06 -0.83 0.59
CA LEU A 333 15.65 0.41 1.27
C LEU A 333 16.18 1.67 0.56
N ARG A 334 17.46 1.70 0.17
CA ARG A 334 18.05 2.85 -0.54
C ARG A 334 17.37 3.12 -1.87
N VAL A 335 17.09 2.08 -2.64
CA VAL A 335 16.37 2.22 -3.91
C VAL A 335 14.95 2.70 -3.65
N MET A 336 14.25 2.09 -2.68
CA MET A 336 12.90 2.47 -2.29
C MET A 336 12.76 3.97 -1.94
N LEU A 337 13.76 4.55 -1.28
CA LEU A 337 13.78 5.95 -0.85
C LEU A 337 14.32 6.93 -1.90
N SER A 338 14.80 6.47 -3.06
CA SER A 338 15.38 7.32 -4.11
C SER A 338 14.37 8.25 -4.77
N GLU A 339 14.82 9.41 -5.30
CA GLU A 339 13.97 10.34 -6.07
C GLU A 339 13.22 9.62 -7.19
N ASP A 340 13.92 8.80 -7.97
CA ASP A 340 13.31 8.02 -9.03
C ASP A 340 12.22 7.11 -8.50
N ALA A 341 12.44 6.34 -7.43
CA ALA A 341 11.42 5.48 -6.86
C ALA A 341 10.19 6.28 -6.40
N GLN A 342 10.39 7.42 -5.74
CA GLN A 342 9.31 8.30 -5.32
C GLN A 342 8.46 8.82 -6.50
N ASN A 343 9.08 9.07 -7.66
CA ASN A 343 8.37 9.43 -8.91
C ASN A 343 7.47 8.32 -9.47
N ARG A 344 7.55 7.07 -8.98
CA ARG A 344 6.66 5.97 -9.41
C ARG A 344 5.47 5.81 -8.47
N ILE A 345 5.45 6.55 -7.37
CA ILE A 345 4.43 6.50 -6.34
C ILE A 345 3.35 7.57 -6.58
N VAL A 346 3.78 8.80 -6.87
CA VAL A 346 2.89 9.95 -7.10
C VAL A 346 2.18 9.85 -8.45
N TYR A 347 1.12 10.63 -8.63
CA TYR A 347 0.43 10.73 -9.92
C TYR A 347 1.37 11.25 -11.01
N ASP A 348 1.18 10.83 -12.26
CA ASP A 348 2.09 11.20 -13.34
C ASP A 348 2.11 12.71 -13.60
N GLY A 349 3.29 13.31 -13.50
CA GLY A 349 3.50 14.76 -13.58
C GLY A 349 3.12 15.55 -12.31
N GLN A 350 2.79 14.89 -11.19
CA GLN A 350 2.64 15.53 -9.88
C GLN A 350 4.03 15.96 -9.33
N ASP A 351 4.09 17.14 -8.71
CA ASP A 351 5.28 17.57 -7.98
C ASP A 351 5.52 16.72 -6.72
N ILE A 352 6.76 16.29 -6.50
CA ILE A 352 7.13 15.51 -5.31
C ILE A 352 7.55 16.43 -4.17
N LEU A 353 6.85 16.28 -3.04
CA LEU A 353 7.23 16.88 -1.77
C LEU A 353 7.92 15.83 -0.89
N SER A 354 9.23 15.69 -1.02
CA SER A 354 9.99 14.69 -0.27
C SER A 354 10.33 15.17 1.16
N TYR A 355 10.26 14.28 2.14
CA TYR A 355 10.81 14.53 3.47
C TYR A 355 12.34 14.35 3.54
N SER A 356 12.96 13.88 2.46
CA SER A 356 14.40 13.67 2.34
C SER A 356 15.09 14.85 1.66
N GLN A 357 16.16 15.33 2.29
CA GLN A 357 17.08 16.35 1.76
C GLN A 357 17.83 15.90 0.51
N ASN A 358 17.87 14.59 0.24
CA ASN A 358 18.54 14.05 -0.95
C ASN A 358 17.69 14.13 -2.21
N VAL A 359 16.40 14.46 -2.08
CA VAL A 359 15.50 14.64 -3.21
C VAL A 359 15.31 16.13 -3.41
N SER A 360 15.64 16.62 -4.61
CA SER A 360 15.50 18.04 -4.90
C SER A 360 14.02 18.42 -4.95
N LEU A 361 13.63 19.43 -4.19
CA LEU A 361 12.30 20.01 -4.29
C LEU A 361 12.13 20.63 -5.69
N ARG A 362 11.19 20.10 -6.47
CA ARG A 362 10.81 20.64 -7.77
C ARG A 362 9.35 21.05 -7.70
N LEU A 363 9.12 22.36 -7.60
CA LEU A 363 7.79 22.95 -7.64
C LEU A 363 7.59 23.56 -9.02
N THR A 364 6.72 22.96 -9.83
CA THR A 364 6.28 23.49 -11.11
C THR A 364 5.17 24.54 -10.88
N ASP A 365 4.56 25.03 -11.97
CA ASP A 365 3.43 25.99 -11.88
C ASP A 365 2.21 25.37 -11.17
N TYR A 366 2.18 24.05 -11.07
CA TYR A 366 1.14 23.26 -10.43
C TYR A 366 0.97 23.54 -8.93
N LEU A 367 2.06 23.75 -8.18
CA LEU A 367 2.04 24.16 -6.76
C LEU A 367 2.44 25.63 -6.56
N GLU A 368 2.31 26.49 -7.57
CA GLU A 368 2.72 27.90 -7.47
C GLU A 368 2.01 28.63 -6.34
N ASP A 369 0.69 28.43 -6.20
CA ASP A 369 -0.15 29.08 -5.18
C ASP A 369 0.21 28.66 -3.74
N VAL A 370 0.90 27.53 -3.56
CA VAL A 370 1.39 27.05 -2.24
C VAL A 370 2.92 27.06 -2.13
N ARG A 371 3.65 27.55 -3.14
CA ARG A 371 5.12 27.60 -3.13
C ARG A 371 5.68 28.25 -1.87
N PRO A 372 5.18 29.41 -1.39
CA PRO A 372 5.69 30.01 -0.16
C PRO A 372 5.52 29.11 1.07
N VAL A 373 4.42 28.34 1.14
CA VAL A 373 4.12 27.42 2.25
C VAL A 373 5.14 26.27 2.28
N VAL A 374 5.44 25.70 1.10
CA VAL A 374 6.43 24.63 0.97
C VAL A 374 7.85 25.14 1.24
N GLU A 375 8.24 26.27 0.67
CA GLU A 375 9.59 26.86 0.84
C GLU A 375 9.86 27.30 2.29
N GLN A 376 8.82 27.74 3.02
CA GLN A 376 8.88 28.05 4.45
C GLN A 376 8.78 26.82 5.35
N ASN A 377 8.61 25.63 4.76
CA ASN A 377 8.49 24.36 5.46
C ASN A 377 7.29 24.35 6.44
N HIS A 378 6.19 24.99 6.06
CA HIS A 378 4.91 24.94 6.78
C HIS A 378 4.12 23.69 6.36
N MET A 379 4.73 22.53 6.58
CA MET A 379 4.12 21.22 6.34
C MET A 379 3.97 20.45 7.65
N TYR A 380 2.79 19.93 7.91
CA TYR A 380 2.45 19.21 9.14
C TYR A 380 2.06 17.76 8.85
N ILE A 381 2.84 16.80 9.37
CA ILE A 381 2.50 15.39 9.28
C ILE A 381 1.30 15.10 10.19
N ARG A 382 0.18 14.60 9.66
CA ARG A 382 -0.98 14.28 10.49
C ARG A 382 -0.73 13.17 11.52
N ILE A 383 -1.58 13.08 12.54
CA ILE A 383 -1.70 11.92 13.42
C ILE A 383 -2.65 10.94 12.76
N ALA A 384 -2.27 9.67 12.69
CA ALA A 384 -2.95 8.67 11.89
C ALA A 384 -3.10 7.33 12.63
N SER A 385 -3.46 7.38 13.91
CA SER A 385 -3.74 6.16 14.67
C SER A 385 -5.12 5.60 14.40
N ASN A 386 -5.28 4.29 14.55
CA ASN A 386 -6.52 3.58 14.23
C ASN A 386 -7.72 4.10 15.04
N ASP A 387 -7.51 4.40 16.32
CA ASP A 387 -8.50 5.04 17.19
C ASP A 387 -8.86 6.45 16.70
N PHE A 388 -7.88 7.28 16.30
CA PHE A 388 -8.13 8.62 15.80
C PHE A 388 -9.01 8.61 14.55
N PHE A 389 -8.76 7.70 13.60
CA PHE A 389 -9.60 7.56 12.42
C PHE A 389 -11.05 7.22 12.79
N SER A 390 -11.25 6.17 13.58
CA SER A 390 -12.59 5.68 13.94
C SER A 390 -13.37 6.67 14.80
N VAL A 391 -12.72 7.29 15.80
CA VAL A 391 -13.33 8.29 16.67
C VAL A 391 -13.61 9.59 15.91
N SER A 392 -12.70 10.03 15.01
CA SER A 392 -12.98 11.17 14.12
C SER A 392 -14.18 10.89 13.24
N LYS A 393 -14.32 9.69 12.68
CA LYS A 393 -15.50 9.35 11.86
C LYS A 393 -16.80 9.54 12.63
N ASP A 394 -16.90 8.99 13.84
CA ASP A 394 -18.11 9.14 14.67
C ASP A 394 -18.36 10.60 15.07
N VAL A 395 -17.37 11.26 15.68
CA VAL A 395 -17.54 12.58 16.29
C VAL A 395 -17.75 13.68 15.24
N VAL A 396 -16.95 13.70 14.17
CA VAL A 396 -17.06 14.72 13.12
C VAL A 396 -18.36 14.56 12.33
N SER A 397 -18.78 13.32 12.05
CA SER A 397 -20.08 13.08 11.39
C SER A 397 -21.24 13.61 12.23
N ARG A 398 -21.20 13.44 13.55
CA ARG A 398 -22.22 13.98 14.46
C ARG A 398 -22.19 15.51 14.57
N MET A 399 -21.02 16.14 14.50
CA MET A 399 -20.93 17.60 14.39
C MET A 399 -21.57 18.11 13.09
N ILE A 400 -21.24 17.48 11.95
CA ILE A 400 -21.81 17.82 10.64
C ILE A 400 -23.33 17.60 10.62
N ALA A 401 -23.83 16.56 11.30
CA ALA A 401 -25.26 16.31 11.46
C ALA A 401 -25.96 17.31 12.42
N GLY A 402 -25.21 18.18 13.11
CA GLY A 402 -25.73 19.12 14.09
C GLY A 402 -26.09 18.49 15.44
N GLU A 403 -25.61 17.28 15.71
CA GLU A 403 -25.87 16.53 16.95
C GLU A 403 -24.92 16.92 18.09
N TYR A 404 -23.69 17.32 17.77
CA TYR A 404 -22.68 17.76 18.73
C TYR A 404 -22.25 19.21 18.52
N THR A 405 -22.20 19.96 19.63
CA THR A 405 -21.41 21.19 19.70
C THR A 405 -19.92 20.88 19.81
N ALA A 406 -19.05 21.88 19.62
CA ALA A 406 -17.61 21.74 19.81
C ALA A 406 -17.22 21.16 21.19
N GLU A 407 -17.89 21.60 22.26
CA GLU A 407 -17.62 21.12 23.63
C GLU A 407 -18.04 19.65 23.80
N GLN A 408 -19.20 19.27 23.28
CA GLN A 408 -19.69 17.88 23.34
C GLN A 408 -18.81 16.95 22.49
N ALA A 409 -18.38 17.42 21.31
CA ALA A 409 -17.49 16.70 20.43
C ALA A 409 -16.13 16.45 21.11
N TYR A 410 -15.52 17.47 21.72
CA TYR A 410 -14.29 17.33 22.50
C TYR A 410 -14.43 16.28 23.61
N GLN A 411 -15.49 16.37 24.41
CA GLN A 411 -15.73 15.44 25.51
C GLN A 411 -15.95 14.01 25.02
N ALA A 412 -16.75 13.83 23.96
CA ALA A 412 -17.03 12.53 23.36
C ALA A 412 -15.77 11.91 22.75
N PHE A 413 -14.98 12.69 22.01
CA PHE A 413 -13.74 12.23 21.40
C PHE A 413 -12.76 11.77 22.48
N ASN A 414 -12.52 12.62 23.49
CA ASN A 414 -11.62 12.29 24.58
C ASN A 414 -12.07 11.05 25.36
N ALA A 415 -13.37 10.92 25.63
CA ALA A 415 -13.92 9.75 26.31
C ALA A 415 -13.74 8.45 25.50
N GLN A 416 -13.88 8.51 24.17
CA GLN A 416 -13.68 7.36 23.30
C GLN A 416 -12.20 6.95 23.21
N LEU A 417 -11.27 7.91 23.12
CA LEU A 417 -9.84 7.60 23.17
C LEU A 417 -9.42 6.93 24.48
N LEU A 418 -10.02 7.37 25.60
CA LEU A 418 -9.72 6.83 26.94
C LEU A 418 -10.51 5.56 27.27
N ALA A 419 -11.44 5.12 26.43
CA ALA A 419 -12.20 3.91 26.66
C ALA A 419 -11.29 2.68 26.59
N ASP A 420 -11.58 1.65 27.39
CA ASP A 420 -10.86 0.38 27.31
C ASP A 420 -11.02 -0.24 25.91
N GLU A 421 -9.98 -0.93 25.44
CA GLU A 421 -10.09 -1.68 24.20
C GLU A 421 -11.17 -2.77 24.33
N PRO A 422 -11.93 -3.04 23.26
CA PRO A 422 -12.82 -4.18 23.25
C PRO A 422 -12.03 -5.47 23.51
N ALA A 423 -12.71 -6.48 24.06
CA ALA A 423 -12.09 -7.79 24.24
C ALA A 423 -11.58 -8.32 22.90
N ALA A 424 -10.44 -9.03 22.92
CA ALA A 424 -9.88 -9.64 21.73
C ALA A 424 -10.93 -10.52 21.03
N ASP A 425 -11.04 -10.35 19.71
CA ASP A 425 -11.94 -11.15 18.89
C ASP A 425 -11.58 -12.64 19.00
N THR A 426 -12.60 -13.50 18.97
CA THR A 426 -12.41 -14.94 18.99
C THR A 426 -11.88 -15.43 17.64
N ALA A 427 -11.06 -16.49 17.67
CA ALA A 427 -10.61 -17.14 16.46
C ALA A 427 -11.78 -17.74 15.66
N VAL A 428 -11.80 -17.49 14.35
CA VAL A 428 -12.72 -18.11 13.38
C VAL A 428 -12.04 -19.22 12.58
N LEU A 429 -10.70 -19.20 12.52
CA LEU A 429 -9.88 -20.18 11.83
C LEU A 429 -8.64 -20.50 12.67
N THR A 430 -8.37 -21.78 12.89
CA THR A 430 -7.18 -22.26 13.60
C THR A 430 -6.39 -23.15 12.65
N LEU A 431 -5.10 -22.86 12.47
CA LEU A 431 -4.20 -23.63 11.62
C LEU A 431 -3.04 -24.20 12.44
N ASP A 432 -2.86 -25.51 12.38
CA ASP A 432 -1.76 -26.20 13.06
C ASP A 432 -0.45 -26.19 12.25
N LYS A 433 -0.53 -25.80 10.98
CA LYS A 433 0.58 -25.87 10.02
C LYS A 433 0.66 -24.58 9.22
N GLY A 434 1.88 -24.07 9.09
CA GLY A 434 2.20 -22.92 8.27
C GLY A 434 2.87 -23.30 6.95
N TYR A 435 2.84 -22.37 5.99
CA TYR A 435 3.42 -22.46 4.66
C TYR A 435 4.16 -21.15 4.36
N SER A 436 5.29 -21.25 3.65
CA SER A 436 6.06 -20.07 3.22
C SER A 436 5.35 -19.37 2.08
N ASN A 437 5.59 -18.07 1.94
CA ASN A 437 5.17 -17.26 0.80
C ASN A 437 6.34 -16.78 -0.05
N VAL A 438 7.49 -17.45 0.06
CA VAL A 438 8.59 -17.31 -0.91
C VAL A 438 8.28 -18.19 -2.11
N PHE A 439 8.48 -17.66 -3.31
CA PHE A 439 8.36 -18.43 -4.53
C PHE A 439 9.56 -19.40 -4.70
N HIS A 440 9.27 -20.67 -4.94
CA HIS A 440 10.27 -21.70 -5.25
C HIS A 440 10.18 -22.15 -6.70
N ALA A 441 11.33 -22.37 -7.34
CA ALA A 441 11.40 -22.62 -8.78
C ALA A 441 10.64 -23.88 -9.24
N ASP A 442 10.48 -24.90 -8.39
CA ASP A 442 9.92 -26.21 -8.75
C ASP A 442 8.56 -26.54 -8.11
N SER A 443 8.05 -25.63 -7.27
CA SER A 443 6.79 -25.81 -6.53
C SER A 443 5.92 -24.55 -6.52
N GLY A 444 6.50 -23.38 -6.75
CA GLY A 444 5.81 -22.09 -6.69
C GLY A 444 5.73 -21.56 -5.26
N ASN A 445 4.68 -20.80 -4.99
CA ASN A 445 4.39 -20.24 -3.67
C ASN A 445 3.37 -21.11 -2.92
N ALA A 446 3.81 -21.79 -1.86
CA ALA A 446 2.98 -22.74 -1.12
C ALA A 446 1.78 -22.08 -0.41
N SER A 447 1.97 -20.93 0.23
CA SER A 447 0.87 -20.19 0.89
C SER A 447 -0.21 -19.79 -0.12
N PHE A 448 0.21 -19.29 -1.27
CA PHE A 448 -0.71 -18.87 -2.31
C PHE A 448 -1.44 -20.07 -2.93
N SER A 449 -0.76 -21.22 -3.06
CA SER A 449 -1.37 -22.48 -3.49
C SER A 449 -2.48 -22.93 -2.52
N VAL A 450 -2.27 -22.85 -1.20
CA VAL A 450 -3.31 -23.15 -0.19
C VAL A 450 -4.58 -22.32 -0.43
N MET A 451 -4.42 -21.00 -0.60
CA MET A 451 -5.54 -20.09 -0.81
C MET A 451 -6.23 -20.34 -2.16
N ALA A 452 -5.46 -20.52 -3.23
CA ALA A 452 -5.98 -20.83 -4.56
C ALA A 452 -6.74 -22.16 -4.61
N ASN A 453 -6.20 -23.22 -3.99
CA ASN A 453 -6.83 -24.55 -3.93
C ASN A 453 -8.13 -24.52 -3.12
N THR A 454 -8.14 -23.77 -2.02
CA THR A 454 -9.34 -23.60 -1.19
C THR A 454 -10.42 -22.85 -1.97
N LEU A 455 -10.07 -21.71 -2.58
CA LEU A 455 -11.00 -20.91 -3.38
C LEU A 455 -11.50 -21.65 -4.63
N ARG A 456 -10.68 -22.51 -5.25
CA ARG A 456 -11.12 -23.37 -6.35
C ARG A 456 -12.32 -24.25 -5.93
N GLY A 457 -12.27 -24.80 -4.72
CA GLY A 457 -13.36 -25.56 -4.13
C GLY A 457 -14.57 -24.69 -3.80
N VAL A 458 -14.36 -23.49 -3.23
CA VAL A 458 -15.43 -22.54 -2.89
C VAL A 458 -16.20 -22.08 -4.13
N TYR A 459 -15.51 -21.82 -5.24
CA TYR A 459 -16.14 -21.43 -6.51
C TYR A 459 -16.64 -22.60 -7.36
N ASP A 460 -16.43 -23.86 -6.93
CA ASP A 460 -16.81 -25.07 -7.66
C ASP A 460 -16.34 -25.06 -9.13
N THR A 461 -15.04 -24.84 -9.33
CA THR A 461 -14.43 -24.68 -10.65
C THR A 461 -13.33 -25.72 -10.91
N ASP A 462 -13.14 -26.11 -12.17
CA ASP A 462 -12.11 -27.07 -12.55
C ASP A 462 -10.70 -26.51 -12.42
N VAL A 463 -10.52 -25.23 -12.74
CA VAL A 463 -9.24 -24.52 -12.75
C VAL A 463 -9.40 -23.14 -12.13
N LEU A 464 -8.46 -22.76 -11.26
CA LEU A 464 -8.35 -21.39 -10.76
C LEU A 464 -7.01 -20.78 -11.16
N ILE A 465 -7.03 -19.54 -11.65
CA ILE A 465 -5.85 -18.74 -11.98
C ILE A 465 -5.92 -17.46 -11.16
N ALA A 466 -4.90 -17.16 -10.36
CA ALA A 466 -4.82 -15.94 -9.57
C ALA A 466 -3.55 -15.16 -9.92
N ALA A 467 -3.68 -13.84 -10.08
CA ALA A 467 -2.51 -12.97 -10.16
C ALA A 467 -1.71 -13.02 -8.84
N ALA A 468 -0.39 -12.86 -8.89
CA ALA A 468 0.49 -12.97 -7.71
C ALA A 468 0.11 -12.05 -6.54
N ASN A 469 -0.45 -10.88 -6.87
CA ASN A 469 -0.90 -9.90 -5.88
C ASN A 469 -2.27 -10.22 -5.26
N SER A 470 -2.91 -11.34 -5.59
CA SER A 470 -4.25 -11.71 -5.09
C SER A 470 -4.28 -12.09 -3.61
N PHE A 471 -3.15 -12.51 -3.05
CA PHE A 471 -3.04 -13.06 -1.72
C PHE A 471 -1.99 -12.31 -0.90
N THR A 472 -2.09 -12.41 0.42
CA THR A 472 -1.13 -11.77 1.33
C THR A 472 -0.36 -12.82 2.11
N GLY A 473 0.92 -12.52 2.33
CA GLY A 473 1.79 -13.15 3.30
C GLY A 473 1.87 -14.67 3.34
N SER A 474 2.51 -15.17 4.40
CA SER A 474 2.57 -16.58 4.75
C SER A 474 1.26 -17.04 5.38
N VAL A 475 0.85 -18.27 5.11
CA VAL A 475 -0.12 -18.97 5.96
C VAL A 475 0.63 -19.40 7.22
N LEU A 476 0.33 -18.82 8.37
CA LEU A 476 0.97 -19.14 9.65
C LEU A 476 0.19 -20.21 10.42
N ALA A 477 0.92 -20.99 11.21
CA ALA A 477 0.32 -21.88 12.21
C ALA A 477 -0.13 -21.03 13.41
N ALA A 478 -1.38 -20.57 13.39
CA ALA A 478 -1.91 -19.59 14.33
C ALA A 478 -3.44 -19.68 14.41
N ASP A 479 -3.97 -18.98 15.42
CA ASP A 479 -5.39 -18.62 15.50
C ASP A 479 -5.62 -17.30 14.78
N TYR A 480 -6.63 -17.26 13.92
CA TYR A 480 -7.02 -16.10 13.12
C TYR A 480 -8.39 -15.62 13.55
N THR A 481 -8.49 -14.33 13.91
CA THR A 481 -9.77 -13.63 14.01
C THR A 481 -10.37 -13.43 12.61
N GLU A 482 -11.63 -13.01 12.53
CA GLU A 482 -12.28 -12.71 11.25
C GLU A 482 -11.48 -11.70 10.42
N ASN A 483 -11.00 -10.62 11.04
CA ASN A 483 -10.19 -9.60 10.37
C ASN A 483 -8.84 -10.14 9.89
N MET A 484 -8.19 -10.98 10.70
CA MET A 484 -6.91 -11.60 10.32
C MET A 484 -7.10 -12.57 9.15
N ALA A 485 -8.11 -13.43 9.20
CA ALA A 485 -8.42 -14.37 8.13
C ALA A 485 -8.82 -13.63 6.85
N ALA A 486 -9.62 -12.57 6.96
CA ALA A 486 -9.99 -11.71 5.83
C ALA A 486 -8.76 -11.04 5.18
N SER A 487 -7.72 -10.75 5.97
CA SER A 487 -6.49 -10.12 5.49
C SER A 487 -5.62 -11.05 4.64
N MET A 488 -5.88 -12.37 4.64
CA MET A 488 -5.20 -13.33 3.76
C MET A 488 -5.48 -13.07 2.27
N ILE A 489 -6.60 -12.44 1.96
CA ILE A 489 -6.97 -12.02 0.60
C ILE A 489 -6.71 -10.53 0.42
N MET A 490 -6.24 -10.15 -0.77
CA MET A 490 -5.98 -8.75 -1.13
C MET A 490 -7.19 -7.83 -0.88
N PRO A 491 -7.00 -6.65 -0.26
CA PRO A 491 -8.10 -5.73 0.06
C PRO A 491 -8.63 -4.90 -1.13
N ASN A 492 -8.00 -4.94 -2.31
CA ASN A 492 -8.14 -3.94 -3.37
C ASN A 492 -9.01 -4.36 -4.56
N ASP A 493 -10.31 -4.54 -4.32
CA ASP A 493 -11.29 -4.84 -5.38
C ASP A 493 -10.95 -6.10 -6.20
N LEU A 494 -10.24 -7.06 -5.62
CA LEU A 494 -10.02 -8.37 -6.22
C LEU A 494 -11.38 -9.03 -6.50
N ARG A 495 -11.64 -9.37 -7.77
CA ARG A 495 -12.88 -10.00 -8.23
C ARG A 495 -12.62 -11.41 -8.76
N ALA A 496 -13.68 -12.22 -8.78
CA ALA A 496 -13.69 -13.52 -9.42
C ALA A 496 -14.47 -13.45 -10.73
N TYR A 497 -13.85 -13.93 -11.81
CA TYR A 497 -14.45 -14.02 -13.14
C TYR A 497 -14.47 -15.48 -13.58
N GLN A 498 -15.63 -16.01 -13.93
CA GLN A 498 -15.79 -17.41 -14.26
C GLN A 498 -16.21 -17.59 -15.72
N ARG A 499 -15.67 -18.61 -16.37
CA ARG A 499 -16.05 -18.99 -17.73
C ARG A 499 -15.72 -20.45 -18.02
N THR A 500 -16.54 -21.10 -18.85
CA THR A 500 -16.19 -22.38 -19.47
C THR A 500 -15.30 -22.17 -20.68
N MET A 501 -14.18 -22.89 -20.73
CA MET A 501 -13.17 -22.78 -21.79
C MET A 501 -12.79 -24.16 -22.31
N ASN A 502 -12.37 -24.22 -23.58
CA ASN A 502 -11.62 -25.38 -24.07
C ASN A 502 -10.12 -25.27 -23.71
N GLY A 503 -9.35 -26.35 -23.88
CA GLY A 503 -7.93 -26.38 -23.50
C GLY A 503 -7.05 -25.37 -24.25
N ALA A 504 -7.38 -25.07 -25.50
CA ALA A 504 -6.67 -24.03 -26.26
C ALA A 504 -6.96 -22.62 -25.67
N GLU A 505 -8.21 -22.34 -25.31
CA GLU A 505 -8.61 -21.08 -24.67
C GLU A 505 -8.00 -20.94 -23.26
N LEU A 506 -7.94 -22.03 -22.49
CA LEU A 506 -7.25 -22.04 -21.20
C LEU A 506 -5.76 -21.74 -21.37
N THR A 507 -5.12 -22.30 -22.40
CA THR A 507 -3.70 -22.05 -22.68
C THR A 507 -3.42 -20.57 -22.95
N GLU A 508 -4.25 -19.92 -23.75
CA GLU A 508 -4.10 -18.48 -24.02
C GLU A 508 -4.40 -17.62 -22.78
N THR A 509 -5.36 -18.03 -21.95
CA THR A 509 -5.65 -17.34 -20.69
C THR A 509 -4.46 -17.45 -19.72
N VAL A 510 -3.91 -18.65 -19.52
CA VAL A 510 -2.72 -18.84 -18.68
C VAL A 510 -1.52 -18.08 -19.26
N ARG A 511 -1.37 -18.05 -20.59
CA ARG A 511 -0.32 -17.29 -21.26
C ARG A 511 -0.40 -15.80 -20.92
N ALA A 512 -1.58 -15.21 -20.96
CA ALA A 512 -1.76 -13.79 -20.61
C ALA A 512 -1.32 -13.47 -19.16
N PHE A 513 -1.53 -14.39 -18.22
CA PHE A 513 -1.08 -14.22 -16.83
C PHE A 513 0.43 -14.47 -16.63
N VAL A 514 1.04 -15.38 -17.40
CA VAL A 514 2.46 -15.74 -17.29
C VAL A 514 3.36 -14.78 -18.06
N GLU A 515 2.99 -14.42 -19.28
CA GLU A 515 3.81 -13.62 -20.20
C GLU A 515 3.44 -12.12 -20.15
N GLY A 516 2.27 -11.79 -19.58
CA GLY A 516 1.69 -10.46 -19.62
C GLY A 516 0.95 -10.18 -20.93
N CYS A 517 0.18 -9.09 -20.95
CA CYS A 517 -0.50 -8.60 -22.14
C CYS A 517 -0.61 -7.06 -22.10
N GLU A 518 -0.74 -6.43 -23.27
CA GLU A 518 -0.88 -4.97 -23.35
C GLU A 518 -2.14 -4.50 -22.61
N GLY A 519 -1.98 -3.55 -21.70
CA GLY A 519 -3.06 -3.07 -20.83
C GLY A 519 -3.38 -3.99 -19.63
N GLY A 520 -2.72 -5.15 -19.52
CA GLY A 520 -2.82 -6.05 -18.38
C GLY A 520 -1.60 -5.97 -17.45
N PHE A 521 -1.55 -6.87 -16.47
CA PHE A 521 -0.38 -7.02 -15.61
C PHE A 521 0.71 -7.85 -16.30
N THR A 522 1.96 -7.43 -16.18
CA THR A 522 3.12 -8.14 -16.71
C THR A 522 4.04 -8.58 -15.57
N PRO A 523 4.25 -9.89 -15.36
CA PRO A 523 5.21 -10.38 -14.38
C PRO A 523 6.62 -9.80 -14.63
N PHE A 524 7.26 -9.32 -13.57
CA PHE A 524 8.57 -8.64 -13.61
C PHE A 524 9.64 -9.36 -12.79
N ASN A 525 9.26 -10.36 -11.99
CA ASN A 525 10.13 -11.30 -11.31
C ASN A 525 9.39 -12.61 -10.98
N ARG A 526 10.09 -13.57 -10.37
CA ARG A 526 9.52 -14.90 -10.05
C ARG A 526 8.31 -14.82 -9.12
N GLY A 527 8.39 -13.97 -8.09
CA GLY A 527 7.28 -13.75 -7.15
C GLY A 527 6.01 -13.19 -7.79
N SER A 528 6.16 -12.46 -8.91
CA SER A 528 5.03 -11.90 -9.67
C SER A 528 4.35 -12.87 -10.65
N LEU A 529 4.80 -14.13 -10.75
CA LEU A 529 4.16 -15.16 -11.56
C LEU A 529 2.81 -15.60 -10.97
N PRO A 530 1.83 -15.99 -11.79
CA PRO A 530 0.51 -16.36 -11.31
C PRO A 530 0.52 -17.65 -10.50
N VAL A 531 -0.46 -17.79 -9.62
CA VAL A 531 -0.76 -19.05 -8.93
C VAL A 531 -1.88 -19.75 -9.67
N VAL A 532 -1.70 -21.03 -9.96
CA VAL A 532 -2.73 -21.85 -10.60
C VAL A 532 -3.11 -23.04 -9.72
N SER A 533 -4.37 -23.46 -9.84
CA SER A 533 -4.91 -24.62 -9.14
C SER A 533 -5.70 -25.48 -10.12
N GLY A 534 -5.53 -26.80 -10.04
CA GLY A 534 -6.22 -27.77 -10.91
C GLY A 534 -5.48 -28.06 -12.22
N ILE A 535 -4.34 -27.39 -12.40
CA ILE A 535 -3.34 -27.59 -13.44
C ILE A 535 -1.95 -27.33 -12.84
N ALA A 536 -0.91 -27.77 -13.53
CA ALA A 536 0.47 -27.34 -13.30
C ALA A 536 1.08 -26.80 -14.59
N ILE A 537 1.91 -25.76 -14.49
CA ILE A 537 2.48 -25.02 -15.61
C ILE A 537 4.00 -25.14 -15.67
N GLU A 538 4.54 -25.21 -16.89
CA GLU A 538 5.98 -25.10 -17.15
C GLU A 538 6.26 -23.73 -17.75
N VAL A 539 7.22 -23.02 -17.17
CA VAL A 539 7.57 -21.65 -17.57
C VAL A 539 9.08 -21.58 -17.80
N LYS A 540 9.47 -21.02 -18.94
CA LYS A 540 10.87 -20.72 -19.25
C LYS A 540 11.19 -19.30 -18.78
N GLU A 541 12.28 -19.14 -18.04
CA GLU A 541 12.81 -17.83 -17.64
C GLU A 541 14.00 -17.46 -18.56
N GLU A 542 13.91 -16.33 -19.27
CA GLU A 542 14.99 -15.87 -20.15
C GLU A 542 15.05 -14.33 -20.20
N ASN A 543 16.24 -13.77 -19.95
CA ASN A 543 16.49 -12.32 -19.96
C ASN A 543 15.51 -11.49 -19.09
N GLY A 544 15.05 -12.07 -17.97
CA GLY A 544 14.08 -11.42 -17.07
C GLY A 544 12.62 -11.49 -17.53
N GLY A 545 12.35 -12.17 -18.66
CA GLY A 545 10.99 -12.47 -19.11
C GLY A 545 10.60 -13.93 -18.86
N PHE A 546 9.30 -14.19 -18.95
CA PHE A 546 8.70 -15.50 -18.74
C PHE A 546 7.94 -15.95 -19.99
N THR A 547 8.01 -17.24 -20.32
CA THR A 547 7.30 -17.83 -21.45
C THR A 547 6.64 -19.13 -21.02
N LEU A 548 5.34 -19.26 -21.24
CA LEU A 548 4.60 -20.49 -20.96
C LEU A 548 4.97 -21.55 -22.01
N THR A 549 5.52 -22.67 -21.54
CA THR A 549 5.99 -23.78 -22.40
C THR A 549 5.13 -25.04 -22.28
N GLY A 550 4.38 -25.20 -21.20
CA GLY A 550 3.53 -26.38 -21.01
C GLY A 550 2.45 -26.19 -19.95
N ILE A 551 1.35 -26.93 -20.11
CA ILE A 551 0.29 -27.08 -19.11
C ILE A 551 -0.01 -28.56 -18.96
N THR A 552 -0.11 -29.00 -17.70
CA THR A 552 -0.56 -30.35 -17.36
C THR A 552 -1.77 -30.31 -16.45
N ARG A 553 -2.67 -31.28 -16.63
CA ARG A 553 -3.83 -31.54 -15.78
C ARG A 553 -3.87 -33.04 -15.49
N ASP A 554 -4.06 -33.41 -14.23
CA ASP A 554 -4.00 -34.82 -13.78
C ASP A 554 -2.73 -35.57 -14.23
N GLY A 555 -1.60 -34.86 -14.26
CA GLY A 555 -0.30 -35.39 -14.68
C GLY A 555 -0.16 -35.67 -16.18
N LYS A 556 -1.09 -35.20 -17.02
CA LYS A 556 -1.05 -35.34 -18.48
C LYS A 556 -1.04 -33.97 -19.15
N PRO A 557 -0.42 -33.83 -20.34
CA PRO A 557 -0.54 -32.61 -21.12
C PRO A 557 -2.01 -32.25 -21.37
N LEU A 558 -2.35 -30.97 -21.19
CA LEU A 558 -3.68 -30.44 -21.46
C LEU A 558 -4.07 -30.69 -22.92
N ARG A 559 -5.28 -31.19 -23.17
CA ARG A 559 -5.77 -31.41 -24.54
C ARG A 559 -6.53 -30.18 -25.01
N GLU A 560 -6.31 -29.74 -26.25
CA GLU A 560 -6.95 -28.55 -26.82
C GLU A 560 -8.49 -28.59 -26.80
N ASP A 561 -9.09 -29.78 -26.91
CA ASP A 561 -10.54 -30.01 -26.95
C ASP A 561 -11.17 -30.26 -25.56
N GLU A 562 -10.36 -30.33 -24.50
CA GLU A 562 -10.85 -30.54 -23.14
C GLU A 562 -11.65 -29.32 -22.67
N THR A 563 -12.84 -29.55 -22.11
CA THR A 563 -13.71 -28.47 -21.60
C THR A 563 -13.60 -28.40 -20.09
N VAL A 564 -13.35 -27.20 -19.57
CA VAL A 564 -13.17 -26.94 -18.14
C VAL A 564 -13.88 -25.65 -17.72
N THR A 565 -14.35 -25.58 -16.47
CA THR A 565 -14.70 -24.31 -15.84
C THR A 565 -13.45 -23.62 -15.27
N VAL A 566 -13.28 -22.34 -15.56
CA VAL A 566 -12.11 -21.56 -15.16
C VAL A 566 -12.58 -20.37 -14.35
N THR A 567 -11.96 -20.14 -13.19
CA THR A 567 -12.12 -18.91 -12.40
C THR A 567 -10.82 -18.14 -12.36
N CYS A 568 -10.84 -16.88 -12.82
CA CYS A 568 -9.73 -15.95 -12.75
C CYS A 568 -9.92 -14.98 -11.59
N LEU A 569 -8.91 -14.86 -10.71
CA LEU A 569 -8.86 -13.87 -9.64
C LEU A 569 -7.91 -12.75 -10.05
N ALA A 570 -8.46 -11.55 -10.25
CA ALA A 570 -7.71 -10.38 -10.68
C ALA A 570 -8.53 -9.09 -10.47
N THR A 571 -7.88 -7.93 -10.58
CA THR A 571 -8.58 -6.64 -10.64
C THR A 571 -9.25 -6.47 -12.01
N VAL A 572 -10.24 -5.58 -12.09
CA VAL A 572 -10.92 -5.25 -13.36
C VAL A 572 -9.91 -4.78 -14.41
N GLY A 573 -8.95 -3.92 -14.03
CA GLY A 573 -7.92 -3.41 -14.92
C GLY A 573 -7.04 -4.52 -15.49
N SER A 574 -6.55 -5.44 -14.66
CA SER A 574 -5.72 -6.57 -15.13
C SER A 574 -6.48 -7.53 -16.06
N MET A 575 -7.80 -7.63 -15.93
CA MET A 575 -8.64 -8.47 -16.80
C MET A 575 -9.13 -7.76 -18.07
N ALA A 576 -9.01 -6.42 -18.16
CA ALA A 576 -9.55 -5.66 -19.28
C ALA A 576 -9.13 -6.20 -20.67
N PRO A 577 -7.89 -6.65 -20.91
CA PRO A 577 -7.50 -7.25 -22.19
C PRO A 577 -8.22 -8.57 -22.50
N LEU A 578 -8.57 -9.35 -21.47
CA LEU A 578 -9.26 -10.63 -21.61
C LEU A 578 -10.77 -10.47 -21.81
N PHE A 579 -11.34 -9.31 -21.49
CA PHE A 579 -12.75 -8.98 -21.76
C PHE A 579 -13.02 -8.53 -23.19
N ALA A 580 -11.99 -8.21 -23.98
CA ALA A 580 -12.15 -7.66 -25.32
C ALA A 580 -12.85 -8.60 -26.32
N ASP A 581 -12.92 -9.91 -26.03
CA ASP A 581 -13.67 -10.87 -26.84
C ASP A 581 -15.14 -10.95 -26.37
N GLU A 582 -15.97 -10.03 -26.88
CA GLU A 582 -17.42 -9.97 -26.60
C GLU A 582 -18.17 -11.25 -27.02
N SER A 583 -17.60 -12.06 -27.92
CA SER A 583 -18.22 -13.32 -28.32
C SER A 583 -18.10 -14.41 -27.26
N ARG A 584 -17.30 -14.17 -26.21
CA ARG A 584 -16.94 -15.15 -25.18
C ARG A 584 -16.75 -14.50 -23.80
N ALA A 585 -17.80 -13.85 -23.31
CA ALA A 585 -17.79 -13.10 -22.05
C ALA A 585 -17.50 -13.98 -20.82
N PHE A 586 -16.80 -13.41 -19.84
CA PHE A 586 -16.74 -13.93 -18.49
C PHE A 586 -18.03 -13.55 -17.72
N GLU A 587 -18.44 -14.43 -16.82
CA GLU A 587 -19.48 -14.15 -15.83
C GLU A 587 -18.85 -13.78 -14.47
N GLY A 588 -19.61 -13.13 -13.59
CA GLY A 588 -19.13 -12.69 -12.28
C GLY A 588 -18.58 -11.26 -12.29
N GLY A 589 -17.67 -10.95 -11.36
CA GLY A 589 -17.16 -9.60 -11.14
C GLY A 589 -17.91 -8.78 -10.08
N ASP A 590 -19.12 -9.21 -9.70
CA ASP A 590 -20.00 -8.45 -8.81
C ASP A 590 -19.56 -8.48 -7.34
N THR A 591 -19.01 -9.60 -6.89
CA THR A 591 -18.56 -9.82 -5.50
C THR A 591 -17.05 -9.71 -5.36
N ARG A 592 -16.58 -9.26 -4.19
CA ARG A 592 -15.16 -9.27 -3.86
C ARG A 592 -14.76 -10.67 -3.40
N VAL A 593 -13.57 -11.11 -3.80
CA VAL A 593 -13.01 -12.40 -3.37
C VAL A 593 -12.83 -12.43 -1.85
N ARG A 594 -12.43 -11.29 -1.26
CA ARG A 594 -12.29 -11.13 0.19
C ARG A 594 -13.59 -11.46 0.94
N ASP A 595 -14.73 -10.96 0.46
CA ASP A 595 -16.03 -11.21 1.10
C ASP A 595 -16.41 -12.69 1.03
N THR A 596 -16.14 -13.33 -0.12
CA THR A 596 -16.38 -14.77 -0.32
C THR A 596 -15.49 -15.61 0.60
N TRP A 597 -14.21 -15.24 0.72
CA TRP A 597 -13.27 -15.90 1.63
C TRP A 597 -13.66 -15.73 3.10
N SER A 598 -13.97 -14.50 3.52
CA SER A 598 -14.44 -14.18 4.88
C SER A 598 -15.69 -14.97 5.24
N ALA A 599 -16.65 -15.06 4.32
CA ALA A 599 -17.84 -15.87 4.54
C ALA A 599 -17.50 -17.34 4.78
N TYR A 600 -16.62 -17.93 3.95
CA TYR A 600 -16.19 -19.32 4.08
C TYR A 600 -15.46 -19.60 5.40
N VAL A 601 -14.46 -18.79 5.76
CA VAL A 601 -13.66 -19.02 6.98
C VAL A 601 -14.49 -18.84 8.25
N SER A 602 -15.54 -18.03 8.21
CA SER A 602 -16.44 -17.78 9.34
C SER A 602 -17.52 -18.85 9.56
N GLU A 603 -17.61 -19.90 8.71
CA GLU A 603 -18.60 -20.98 8.88
C GLU A 603 -18.33 -21.89 10.10
N GLY A 604 -17.18 -21.73 10.78
CA GLY A 604 -16.81 -22.43 12.02
C GLY A 604 -16.32 -23.87 11.84
N ASN A 605 -16.29 -24.37 10.59
CA ASN A 605 -15.71 -25.66 10.20
C ASN A 605 -14.82 -25.55 8.95
N ALA A 606 -14.39 -24.34 8.60
CA ALA A 606 -13.56 -24.10 7.44
C ALA A 606 -12.25 -24.88 7.53
N VAL A 607 -11.90 -25.57 6.44
CA VAL A 607 -10.63 -26.27 6.29
C VAL A 607 -9.92 -25.72 5.07
N LEU A 608 -8.68 -25.30 5.24
CA LEU A 608 -7.86 -24.88 4.11
C LEU A 608 -7.27 -26.10 3.40
N ALA A 609 -7.25 -26.06 2.07
CA ALA A 609 -6.65 -27.10 1.25
C ALA A 609 -5.12 -27.16 1.43
N GLU A 610 -4.51 -28.32 1.21
CA GLU A 610 -3.04 -28.42 1.15
C GLU A 610 -2.50 -27.78 -0.14
N PRO A 611 -1.24 -27.29 -0.14
CA PRO A 611 -0.62 -26.77 -1.34
C PRO A 611 -0.30 -27.90 -2.33
N GLU A 612 -0.27 -27.53 -3.61
CA GLU A 612 0.16 -28.37 -4.72
C GLU A 612 1.34 -27.71 -5.44
N ASN A 613 2.28 -28.50 -5.95
CA ASN A 613 3.33 -27.99 -6.83
C ASN A 613 2.71 -27.63 -8.17
N TYR A 614 2.54 -26.33 -8.43
CA TYR A 614 1.75 -25.85 -9.57
C TYR A 614 2.60 -25.24 -10.68
N ILE A 615 3.88 -24.96 -10.45
CA ILE A 615 4.76 -24.33 -11.43
C ILE A 615 6.16 -24.93 -11.39
N THR A 616 6.79 -25.05 -12.55
CA THR A 616 8.21 -25.38 -12.69
C THR A 616 8.89 -24.39 -13.63
N LEU A 617 9.95 -23.74 -13.14
CA LEU A 617 10.83 -22.86 -13.91
C LEU A 617 11.95 -23.66 -14.59
N ARG A 618 12.24 -23.35 -15.85
CA ARG A 618 13.23 -24.02 -16.68
C ARG A 618 14.27 -23.08 -17.27
#